data_AF-A0A1S2MES2-F1
#
_entry.id   AF-A0A1S2MES2-F1
#
_cell.length_a   1.000
_cell.length_b   1.000
_cell.length_c   1.000
_cell.angle_alpha   90.00
_cell.angle_beta   90.00
_cell.angle_gamma   90.00
#
_symmetry.space_group_name_H-M   'P 1'
#
loop_
_entity.id
_entity.type
_entity.pdbx_description
1 polymer ?
#
loop_
_entity_poly.entity_id
_entity_poly.type
_entity_poly.pdbx_seq_one_letter_code
_entity_poly.pdbx_strand_id
1 'polypeptide(L)'
;MKKSLLAFIGMVFILAACGGETTTPAPERLQPSDITLPDTYDEERAQAAYKKSCAACHGVNLQGGGAYPYPITGISKEEMYIAIVQGVGVMPANLVTGEDAENLAVWIAAQ
;
A
#
# COMPACT_ATOMS: atom_id res chain seq x y z
N MET A 1 -45.83 2.99 -33.83
CA MET A 1 -45.87 4.07 -34.84
C MET A 1 -45.82 5.38 -34.04
N LYS A 2 -44.78 6.22 -34.09
CA LYS A 2 -44.60 7.25 -35.13
C LYS A 2 -43.42 8.16 -34.68
N LYS A 3 -42.30 8.12 -35.42
CA LYS A 3 -41.37 9.24 -35.78
C LYS A 3 -40.51 9.87 -34.67
N SER A 4 -39.17 9.75 -34.68
CA SER A 4 -38.13 10.45 -35.49
C SER A 4 -38.01 11.96 -35.26
N LEU A 5 -36.84 12.40 -34.74
CA LEU A 5 -35.89 13.44 -35.24
C LEU A 5 -34.98 13.87 -34.06
N LEU A 6 -33.65 13.64 -34.08
CA LEU A 6 -32.59 14.54 -34.60
C LEU A 6 -32.67 15.99 -34.09
N ALA A 7 -31.67 16.44 -33.33
CA ALA A 7 -30.93 17.68 -33.59
C ALA A 7 -29.78 17.92 -32.59
N PHE A 8 -28.61 18.22 -33.15
CA PHE A 8 -27.41 18.77 -32.52
C PHE A 8 -27.70 20.10 -31.79
N ILE A 9 -27.02 20.30 -30.65
CA ILE A 9 -26.58 21.59 -30.06
C ILE A 9 -25.65 21.14 -28.93
N GLY A 10 -24.39 21.49 -28.86
CA GLY A 10 -23.79 22.79 -29.13
C GLY A 10 -22.93 23.06 -27.90
N MET A 11 -21.66 23.41 -28.13
CA MET A 11 -20.69 23.81 -27.12
C MET A 11 -21.33 24.66 -26.02
N VAL A 12 -21.32 24.18 -24.78
CA VAL A 12 -21.58 25.01 -23.60
C VAL A 12 -20.32 25.04 -22.76
N PHE A 13 -19.57 26.13 -22.92
CA PHE A 13 -18.72 26.67 -21.87
C PHE A 13 -19.62 26.93 -20.66
N ILE A 14 -19.41 26.20 -19.57
CA ILE A 14 -19.96 26.59 -18.26
C ILE A 14 -18.78 26.92 -17.37
N LEU A 15 -18.62 28.22 -17.10
CA LEU A 15 -17.94 28.69 -15.90
C LEU A 15 -18.75 28.19 -14.69
N ALA A 16 -18.24 27.17 -14.00
CA ALA A 16 -18.60 26.88 -12.62
C ALA A 16 -17.58 27.63 -11.74
N ALA A 17 -17.92 28.78 -11.16
CA ALA A 17 -18.80 28.97 -10.01
C ALA A 17 -18.30 28.24 -8.76
N CYS A 18 -17.94 29.06 -7.77
CA CYS A 18 -17.38 28.74 -6.46
C CYS A 18 -18.09 27.58 -5.74
N GLY A 19 -17.33 26.55 -5.42
CA GLY A 19 -17.73 25.44 -4.56
C GLY A 19 -16.46 24.70 -4.16
N GLY A 20 -15.78 25.19 -3.12
CA GLY A 20 -14.54 24.64 -2.62
C GLY A 20 -14.73 23.23 -2.08
N GLU A 21 -14.57 22.23 -2.95
CA GLU A 21 -14.15 20.91 -2.54
C GLU A 21 -12.62 20.98 -2.45
N THR A 22 -12.09 21.05 -1.24
CA THR A 22 -10.74 20.56 -0.98
C THR A 22 -10.77 19.08 -1.32
N THR A 23 -10.52 18.75 -2.59
CA THR A 23 -10.09 17.42 -2.99
C THR A 23 -8.72 17.25 -2.34
N THR A 24 -8.72 16.83 -1.07
CA THR A 24 -7.57 16.14 -0.51
C THR A 24 -7.33 15.00 -1.49
N PRO A 25 -6.20 14.97 -2.22
CA PRO A 25 -5.91 13.83 -3.07
C PRO A 25 -6.03 12.59 -2.20
N ALA A 26 -6.86 11.64 -2.62
CA ALA A 26 -6.89 10.34 -1.99
C ALA A 26 -5.45 9.82 -1.94
N PRO A 27 -5.02 9.14 -0.85
CA PRO A 27 -3.67 8.59 -0.79
C PRO A 27 -3.44 7.75 -2.05
N GLU A 28 -2.31 8.01 -2.72
CA GLU A 28 -1.88 7.29 -3.91
C GLU A 28 -2.02 5.78 -3.65
N ARG A 29 -2.84 5.09 -4.45
CA ARG A 29 -2.92 3.62 -4.36
C ARG A 29 -1.68 3.07 -5.05
N LEU A 30 -0.78 2.50 -4.27
CA LEU A 30 0.38 1.80 -4.82
C LEU A 30 -0.06 0.50 -5.47
N GLN A 31 0.51 0.19 -6.62
CA GLN A 31 0.35 -1.10 -7.30
C GLN A 31 1.70 -1.83 -7.25
N PRO A 32 1.71 -3.16 -7.06
CA PRO A 32 2.96 -3.92 -7.06
C PRO A 32 3.82 -3.72 -8.31
N SER A 33 3.20 -3.52 -9.48
CA SER A 33 3.88 -3.29 -10.76
C SER A 33 4.72 -2.01 -10.80
N ASP A 34 4.42 -1.05 -9.94
CA ASP A 34 5.02 0.29 -9.96
C ASP A 34 6.15 0.42 -8.94
N ILE A 35 6.43 -0.65 -8.20
CA ILE A 35 7.42 -0.69 -7.13
C ILE A 35 8.66 -1.40 -7.64
N THR A 36 9.82 -0.76 -7.49
CA THR A 36 11.12 -1.38 -7.72
C THR A 36 11.82 -1.53 -6.38
N LEU A 37 12.10 -2.77 -5.98
CA LEU A 37 12.82 -3.12 -4.75
C LEU A 37 14.15 -3.80 -5.09
N PRO A 38 15.17 -3.70 -4.20
CA PRO A 38 16.41 -4.43 -4.38
C PRO A 38 16.17 -5.95 -4.40
N ASP A 39 17.09 -6.68 -5.03
CA ASP A 39 17.04 -8.15 -5.11
C ASP A 39 17.64 -8.84 -3.88
N THR A 40 18.41 -8.08 -3.10
CA THR A 40 19.10 -8.56 -1.89
C THR A 40 18.69 -7.74 -0.68
N TYR A 41 18.90 -8.30 0.51
CA TYR A 41 18.66 -7.64 1.78
C TYR A 41 19.84 -7.81 2.73
N ASP A 42 19.95 -6.91 3.70
CA ASP A 42 20.76 -7.03 4.90
C ASP A 42 19.92 -7.70 6.00
N GLU A 43 20.26 -8.95 6.32
CA GLU A 43 19.52 -9.77 7.27
C GLU A 43 19.57 -9.22 8.70
N GLU A 44 20.74 -8.77 9.18
CA GLU A 44 20.88 -8.28 10.55
C GLU A 44 20.05 -7.01 10.76
N ARG A 45 20.10 -6.09 9.78
CA ARG A 45 19.31 -4.86 9.78
C ARG A 45 17.81 -5.16 9.70
N ALA A 46 17.39 -6.08 8.83
CA ALA A 46 15.99 -6.48 8.69
C ALA A 46 15.45 -7.11 9.98
N GLN A 47 16.18 -8.06 10.57
CA GLN A 47 15.79 -8.70 11.83
C GLN A 47 15.69 -7.69 12.98
N ALA A 48 16.62 -6.72 13.05
CA ALA A 48 16.58 -5.67 14.06
C ALA A 48 15.34 -4.78 13.91
N ALA A 49 15.02 -4.35 12.68
CA ALA A 49 13.81 -3.58 12.38
C ALA A 49 12.53 -4.38 12.71
N TYR A 50 12.48 -5.65 12.31
CA TYR A 50 11.36 -6.55 12.58
C TYR A 50 11.10 -6.72 14.08
N LYS A 51 12.14 -7.01 14.85
CA LYS A 51 12.04 -7.17 16.32
C LYS A 51 11.53 -5.89 16.99
N LYS A 52 11.95 -4.72 16.49
CA LYS A 52 11.58 -3.42 17.05
C LYS A 52 10.12 -3.04 16.74
N SER A 53 9.65 -3.29 15.51
CA SER A 53 8.40 -2.69 15.01
C SER A 53 7.28 -3.68 14.70
N CYS A 54 7.56 -4.98 14.57
CA CYS A 54 6.62 -5.95 13.98
C CYS A 54 6.32 -7.15 14.89
N ALA A 55 7.35 -7.66 15.60
CA ALA A 55 7.27 -8.91 16.35
C ALA A 55 6.19 -8.94 17.45
N ALA A 56 5.80 -7.78 17.99
CA ALA A 56 4.74 -7.69 19.00
C ALA A 56 3.37 -8.15 18.47
N CYS A 57 3.11 -7.97 17.16
CA CYS A 57 1.84 -8.32 16.52
C CYS A 57 1.93 -9.59 15.67
N HIS A 58 3.07 -9.82 15.01
CA HIS A 58 3.27 -10.91 14.05
C HIS A 58 4.14 -12.07 14.58
N GLY A 59 4.49 -12.01 15.87
CA GLY A 59 5.29 -13.03 16.54
C GLY A 59 6.78 -12.91 16.23
N VAL A 60 7.64 -13.44 17.10
CA VAL A 60 9.10 -13.33 16.96
C VAL A 60 9.66 -14.04 15.71
N ASN A 61 8.93 -15.01 15.17
CA ASN A 61 9.33 -15.88 14.06
C ASN A 61 8.38 -15.76 12.85
N LEU A 62 7.72 -14.61 12.67
CA LEU A 62 6.80 -14.34 11.56
C LEU A 62 5.56 -15.26 11.50
N GLN A 63 5.31 -16.02 12.57
CA GLN A 63 4.29 -17.06 12.62
C GLN A 63 2.87 -16.54 12.82
N GLY A 64 2.73 -15.22 13.04
CA GLY A 64 1.48 -14.60 13.48
C GLY A 64 1.40 -14.45 14.99
N GLY A 65 0.46 -13.62 15.41
CA GLY A 65 0.20 -13.30 16.82
C GLY A 65 -1.28 -12.94 17.03
N GLY A 66 -1.58 -12.24 18.13
CA GLY A 66 -2.96 -12.01 18.56
C GLY A 66 -3.85 -11.36 17.49
N ALA A 67 -3.46 -10.17 17.00
CA ALA A 67 -4.26 -9.42 16.04
C ALA A 67 -4.21 -9.99 14.60
N TYR A 68 -3.21 -10.82 14.29
CA TYR A 68 -3.05 -11.47 12.99
C TYR A 68 -2.51 -12.89 13.20
N PRO A 69 -3.38 -13.91 13.29
CA PRO A 69 -3.01 -15.25 13.75
C PRO A 69 -2.38 -16.14 12.66
N TYR A 70 -1.98 -15.55 11.54
CA TYR A 70 -1.41 -16.27 10.40
C TYR A 70 0.04 -15.85 10.16
N PRO A 71 0.86 -16.70 9.53
CA PRO A 71 2.16 -16.28 9.05
C PRO A 71 2.05 -15.09 8.10
N ILE A 72 3.02 -14.19 8.15
CA ILE A 72 3.04 -13.02 7.24
C ILE A 72 3.87 -13.25 5.99
N THR A 73 4.42 -14.45 5.80
CA THR A 73 5.24 -14.81 4.63
C THR A 73 4.37 -15.34 3.48
N GLY A 74 4.97 -15.57 2.32
CA GLY A 74 4.29 -16.17 1.15
C GLY A 74 3.58 -15.18 0.22
N ILE A 75 3.80 -13.88 0.38
CA ILE A 75 3.43 -12.83 -0.58
C ILE A 75 4.69 -12.23 -1.22
N SER A 76 4.53 -11.48 -2.32
CA SER A 76 5.67 -10.84 -2.99
C SER A 76 6.31 -9.73 -2.13
N LYS A 77 7.57 -9.40 -2.41
CA LYS A 77 8.29 -8.31 -1.72
C LYS A 77 7.62 -6.95 -1.96
N GLU A 78 7.02 -6.74 -3.13
CA GLU A 78 6.28 -5.51 -3.46
C GLU A 78 4.97 -5.41 -2.67
N GLU A 79 4.18 -6.49 -2.60
CA GLU A 79 2.97 -6.52 -1.77
C GLU A 79 3.29 -6.33 -0.28
N MET A 80 4.39 -6.95 0.18
CA MET A 80 4.89 -6.77 1.54
C MET A 80 5.27 -5.31 1.81
N TYR A 81 5.99 -4.66 0.89
CA TYR A 81 6.36 -3.25 1.02
C TYR A 81 5.12 -2.36 1.10
N ILE A 82 4.12 -2.59 0.25
CA ILE A 82 2.83 -1.87 0.31
C ILE A 82 2.19 -2.04 1.69
N ALA A 83 2.13 -3.27 2.21
CA ALA A 83 1.56 -3.53 3.53
C ALA A 83 2.29 -2.77 4.65
N ILE A 84 3.62 -2.66 4.57
CA ILE A 84 4.44 -1.93 5.54
C ILE A 84 4.18 -0.41 5.48
N VAL A 85 4.18 0.17 4.27
CA VAL A 85 4.11 1.63 4.10
C VAL A 85 2.67 2.17 4.11
N GLN A 86 1.69 1.38 3.71
CA GLN A 86 0.26 1.78 3.68
C GLN A 86 -0.56 1.20 4.84
N GLY A 87 -0.06 0.16 5.52
CA GLY A 87 -0.82 -0.56 6.53
C GLY A 87 -1.91 -1.45 5.92
N VAL A 88 -2.42 -2.39 6.71
CA VAL A 88 -3.51 -3.30 6.32
C VAL A 88 -4.45 -3.53 7.49
N GLY A 89 -5.73 -3.16 7.32
CA GLY A 89 -6.74 -3.31 8.37
C GLY A 89 -6.37 -2.55 9.64
N VAL A 90 -5.94 -3.27 10.67
CA VAL A 90 -5.50 -2.70 11.96
C VAL A 90 -4.00 -2.44 12.03
N MET A 91 -3.21 -2.94 11.07
CA MET A 91 -1.78 -2.67 10.98
C MET A 91 -1.58 -1.20 10.60
N PRO A 92 -0.92 -0.39 11.45
CA PRO A 92 -0.67 1.01 11.13
C PRO A 92 0.34 1.14 9.99
N ALA A 93 0.13 2.16 9.16
CA ALA A 93 1.04 2.54 8.08
C ALA A 93 2.36 3.11 8.62
N ASN A 94 3.43 3.01 7.82
CA ASN A 94 4.71 3.69 8.05
C ASN A 94 5.38 3.38 9.41
N LEU A 95 5.20 2.16 9.93
CA LEU A 95 5.95 1.68 11.10
C LEU A 95 7.46 1.63 10.86
N VAL A 96 7.83 1.43 9.60
CA VAL A 96 9.18 1.47 9.05
C VAL A 96 9.07 2.16 7.68
N THR A 97 10.05 2.96 7.28
CA THR A 97 10.01 3.75 6.04
C THR A 97 11.35 3.74 5.31
N GLY A 98 11.36 4.17 4.04
CA GLY A 98 12.55 4.26 3.21
C GLY A 98 13.25 2.90 3.04
N GLU A 99 14.58 2.92 2.97
CA GLU A 99 15.41 1.73 2.78
C GLU A 99 15.15 0.64 3.83
N ASP A 100 14.79 1.00 5.07
CA ASP A 100 14.47 0.00 6.10
C ASP A 100 13.19 -0.76 5.76
N ALA A 101 12.19 -0.10 5.17
CA ALA A 101 10.94 -0.73 4.76
C ALA A 101 11.17 -1.63 3.54
N GLU A 102 11.99 -1.18 2.59
CA GLU A 102 12.39 -1.97 1.42
C GLU A 102 13.16 -3.23 1.85
N ASN A 103 14.21 -3.05 2.66
CA ASN A 103 15.03 -4.14 3.18
C ASN A 103 14.21 -5.15 3.98
N LEU A 104 13.29 -4.65 4.82
CA LEU A 104 12.39 -5.49 5.60
C LEU A 104 11.42 -6.26 4.71
N ALA A 105 10.84 -5.62 3.69
CA ALA A 105 9.92 -6.27 2.77
C ALA A 105 10.58 -7.41 2.00
N VAL A 106 11.79 -7.17 1.48
CA VAL A 106 12.57 -8.17 0.73
C VAL A 106 12.97 -9.33 1.65
N TRP A 107 13.41 -9.03 2.88
CA TRP A 107 13.76 -10.06 3.86
C TRP A 107 12.57 -10.94 4.24
N ILE A 108 11.40 -10.37 4.59
CA ILE A 108 10.22 -11.16 4.98
C ILE A 108 9.71 -12.03 3.84
N ALA A 109 9.70 -11.50 2.60
CA ALA A 109 9.24 -12.27 1.43
C ALA A 109 10.17 -13.45 1.07
N ALA A 110 11.42 -13.43 1.56
CA ALA A 110 12.39 -14.50 1.38
C ALA A 110 12.33 -15.60 2.46
N GLN A 111 11.47 -15.45 3.48
CA GLN A 111 11.27 -16.44 4.54
C GLN A 111 10.19 -17.46 4.16
#